data_AF-A0A9E0Y4Y1-F1
#
_entry.id   AF-A0A9E0Y4Y1-F1
#
_cell.length_a   1.000
_cell.length_b   1.000
_cell.length_c   1.000
_cell.angle_alpha   90.00
_cell.angle_beta   90.00
_cell.angle_gamma   90.00
#
_symmetry.space_group_name_H-M   'P 1'
#
loop_
_entity.id
_entity.type
_entity.pdbx_description
1 polymer ?
#
loop_
_entity_poly.entity_id
_entity_poly.type
_entity_poly.pdbx_seq_one_letter_code
_entity_poly.pdbx_strand_id
1 'polypeptide(L)'
;MRHQMDSLPVRVISLIDRENLKKLISWKNLKPVLFIVVVLILTAISAYPQRKFGGRVVEVVDGRTCVIELGNGKVTVVLEYIEIPEPEQPLYATVKEHLAALVLNKQVEFLPRGVMPDRTVGQLTLKGVDVGQQMLRDGAAWYAVPEQESQAESDSTLYRDNEQQAKIEKRGVWSLPDLKPAWEYRAEQEAIKEREQKEAFERMKIASYSPNRRVTARPTSTRQVASPQAEMWADVGEVSSQYDQPLGLGGLRGGFDPASKVGHISTPSIYLDLPKAELLRKMESRVFYFYKGDKTNIEDSVYVIGFLSIAKEYKFAKSNSLTLVADGQKLPVGRARRFFRQWDSVYGELLLYKVTRAQLMKLAKARTISIQLGSYTGGISDESLTFINNLLSAS
;
A
#
# COMPACT_ATOMS: atom_id res chain seq x y z
N MET A 1 -64.29 -23.22 -33.08
CA MET A 1 -64.33 -24.69 -33.13
C MET A 1 -63.04 -25.17 -33.77
N ARG A 2 -62.43 -26.21 -33.20
CA ARG A 2 -61.13 -26.80 -33.55
C ARG A 2 -61.02 -27.05 -35.07
N HIS A 3 -59.85 -26.73 -35.64
CA HIS A 3 -59.29 -27.59 -36.68
C HIS A 3 -57.86 -27.95 -36.33
N GLN A 4 -57.66 -29.26 -36.32
CA GLN A 4 -56.46 -30.00 -35.98
C GLN A 4 -55.51 -30.02 -37.18
N MET A 5 -54.23 -30.18 -36.84
CA MET A 5 -53.08 -30.43 -37.70
C MET A 5 -53.36 -31.42 -38.84
N ASP A 6 -52.82 -31.11 -40.02
CA ASP A 6 -52.18 -32.12 -40.88
C ASP A 6 -50.93 -31.51 -41.51
N SER A 7 -49.86 -32.28 -41.42
CA SER A 7 -48.48 -31.99 -41.75
C SER A 7 -48.19 -32.20 -43.24
N LEU A 8 -47.42 -31.30 -43.85
CA LEU A 8 -46.60 -31.64 -45.02
C LEU A 8 -45.19 -31.02 -44.92
N PRO A 9 -44.16 -31.70 -45.44
CA PRO A 9 -42.77 -31.51 -45.06
C PRO A 9 -42.05 -30.59 -46.05
N VAL A 10 -41.36 -29.56 -45.56
CA VAL A 10 -40.37 -28.85 -46.38
C VAL A 10 -38.99 -29.04 -45.75
N ARG A 11 -38.34 -30.07 -46.29
CA ARG A 11 -36.97 -30.47 -46.02
C ARG A 11 -36.06 -29.66 -46.94
N VAL A 12 -35.58 -28.51 -46.51
CA VAL A 12 -34.43 -27.77 -47.09
C VAL A 12 -33.93 -26.88 -45.94
N ILE A 13 -32.70 -26.88 -45.45
CA ILE A 13 -31.38 -26.93 -46.08
C ILE A 13 -30.42 -27.51 -45.03
N SER A 14 -29.82 -28.69 -45.26
CA SER A 14 -28.59 -29.08 -44.55
C SER A 14 -27.40 -28.84 -45.48
N LEU A 15 -27.06 -27.57 -45.69
CA LEU A 15 -25.80 -27.15 -46.36
C LEU A 15 -24.63 -27.19 -45.39
N ILE A 16 -24.55 -28.26 -44.61
CA ILE A 16 -23.30 -28.61 -43.95
C ILE A 16 -23.06 -30.07 -44.30
N ASP A 17 -22.34 -30.22 -45.40
CA ASP A 17 -21.85 -31.49 -45.87
C ASP A 17 -21.14 -32.21 -44.71
N ARG A 18 -21.78 -33.28 -44.23
CA ARG A 18 -21.32 -34.04 -43.06
C ARG A 18 -19.93 -34.63 -43.28
N GLU A 19 -19.50 -34.82 -44.52
CA GLU A 19 -18.13 -35.27 -44.82
C GLU A 19 -17.11 -34.15 -44.61
N ASN A 20 -17.43 -32.93 -45.02
CA ASN A 20 -16.57 -31.77 -44.78
C ASN A 20 -16.49 -31.40 -43.29
N LEU A 21 -17.58 -31.58 -42.53
CA LEU A 21 -17.56 -31.39 -41.08
C LEU A 21 -16.67 -32.41 -40.35
N LYS A 22 -16.67 -33.68 -40.80
CA LYS A 22 -15.79 -34.73 -40.25
C LYS A 22 -14.31 -34.50 -40.60
N LYS A 23 -14.01 -33.93 -41.78
CA LYS A 23 -12.65 -33.53 -42.15
C LYS A 23 -12.15 -32.32 -41.34
N LEU A 24 -13.02 -31.36 -41.04
CA LEU A 24 -12.70 -30.23 -40.16
C LEU A 24 -12.45 -30.65 -38.70
N ILE A 25 -13.18 -31.65 -38.19
CA ILE A 25 -13.10 -32.13 -36.79
C ILE A 25 -12.14 -33.34 -36.66
N SER A 26 -11.33 -33.65 -37.68
CA SER A 26 -10.29 -34.68 -37.53
C SER A 26 -9.20 -34.21 -36.54
N TRP A 27 -8.68 -35.12 -35.72
CA TRP A 27 -7.67 -34.82 -34.68
C TRP A 27 -6.41 -34.10 -35.21
N LYS A 28 -6.16 -34.17 -36.53
CA LYS A 28 -5.05 -33.46 -37.18
C LYS A 28 -5.29 -31.96 -37.37
N ASN A 29 -6.56 -31.53 -37.47
CA ASN A 29 -6.97 -30.14 -37.70
C ASN A 29 -7.57 -29.45 -36.45
N LEU A 30 -7.71 -30.19 -35.34
CA LEU A 30 -8.26 -29.65 -34.09
C LEU A 30 -7.40 -28.54 -33.48
N LYS A 31 -6.07 -28.64 -33.65
CA LYS A 31 -5.10 -27.67 -33.10
C LYS A 31 -5.21 -26.27 -33.72
N PRO A 32 -5.22 -26.09 -35.05
CA PRO A 32 -5.39 -24.76 -35.65
C PRO A 32 -6.79 -24.16 -35.42
N VAL A 33 -7.84 -24.99 -35.39
CA VAL A 33 -9.21 -24.51 -35.08
C VAL A 33 -9.32 -24.07 -33.62
N LEU A 34 -8.78 -24.86 -32.67
CA LEU A 34 -8.72 -24.48 -31.26
C LEU A 34 -7.87 -23.22 -31.05
N PHE A 35 -6.77 -23.08 -31.80
CA PHE A 35 -5.93 -21.88 -31.77
C PHE A 35 -6.69 -20.64 -32.24
N ILE A 36 -7.45 -20.73 -33.34
CA ILE A 36 -8.27 -19.61 -33.85
C ILE A 36 -9.38 -19.24 -32.84
N VAL A 37 -10.03 -20.23 -32.23
CA VAL A 37 -11.06 -20.00 -31.19
C VAL A 37 -10.45 -19.34 -29.95
N VAL A 38 -9.27 -19.79 -29.52
CA VAL A 38 -8.52 -19.20 -28.39
C VAL A 38 -8.09 -17.77 -28.71
N VAL A 39 -7.60 -17.50 -29.93
CA VAL A 39 -7.25 -16.14 -30.38
C VAL A 39 -8.49 -15.23 -30.42
N LEU A 40 -9.63 -15.71 -30.92
CA LEU A 40 -10.89 -14.95 -30.93
C LEU A 40 -11.38 -14.63 -29.50
N ILE A 41 -11.31 -15.59 -28.59
CA ILE A 41 -11.66 -15.40 -27.17
C ILE A 41 -10.69 -14.40 -26.50
N LEU A 42 -9.39 -14.48 -26.81
CA LEU A 42 -8.37 -13.56 -26.30
C LEU A 42 -8.56 -12.12 -26.83
N THR A 43 -9.01 -11.94 -28.08
CA THR A 43 -9.28 -10.61 -28.65
C THR A 43 -10.61 -10.00 -28.20
N ALA A 44 -11.57 -10.82 -27.76
CA ALA A 44 -12.87 -10.33 -27.26
C ALA A 44 -12.77 -9.69 -25.87
N ILE A 45 -11.69 -9.93 -25.12
CA ILE A 45 -11.47 -9.39 -23.77
C ILE A 45 -10.91 -7.94 -23.83
N SER A 46 -10.45 -7.47 -25.00
CA SER A 46 -9.78 -6.17 -25.16
C SER A 46 -10.72 -4.97 -25.31
N ALA A 47 -12.04 -5.17 -25.30
CA ALA A 47 -13.02 -4.10 -25.46
C ALA A 47 -13.99 -4.05 -24.27
N TYR A 48 -13.46 -3.85 -23.06
CA TYR A 48 -14.27 -3.28 -22.00
C TYR A 48 -14.31 -1.76 -22.23
N PRO A 49 -15.41 -1.18 -22.76
CA PRO A 49 -15.57 0.26 -22.67
C PRO A 49 -15.50 0.62 -21.19
N GLN A 50 -14.62 1.56 -20.83
CA GLN A 50 -14.62 2.12 -19.48
C GLN A 50 -16.02 2.72 -19.26
N ARG A 51 -16.85 2.03 -18.48
CA ARG A 51 -18.24 2.42 -18.28
C ARG A 51 -18.24 3.68 -17.43
N LYS A 52 -18.63 4.79 -18.05
CA LYS A 52 -19.10 5.96 -17.31
C LYS A 52 -20.35 5.57 -16.54
N PHE A 53 -20.45 6.02 -15.30
CA PHE A 53 -21.68 5.90 -14.55
C PHE A 53 -22.20 7.29 -14.17
N GLY A 54 -23.52 7.44 -14.24
CA GLY A 54 -24.21 8.68 -13.91
C GLY A 54 -24.77 8.66 -12.50
N GLY A 55 -24.68 9.78 -11.81
CA GLY A 55 -25.25 9.94 -10.46
C GLY A 55 -25.41 11.40 -10.06
N ARG A 56 -25.95 11.62 -8.87
CA ARG A 56 -26.12 12.97 -8.30
C ARG A 56 -25.06 13.21 -7.24
N VAL A 57 -24.37 14.34 -7.29
CA VAL A 57 -23.46 14.70 -6.19
C VAL A 57 -24.27 15.10 -4.96
N VAL A 58 -24.08 14.39 -3.86
CA VAL A 58 -24.81 14.60 -2.60
C VAL A 58 -23.97 15.25 -1.52
N GLU A 59 -22.65 15.20 -1.65
CA GLU A 59 -21.71 15.77 -0.69
C GLU A 59 -20.42 16.19 -1.39
N VAL A 60 -19.80 17.27 -0.92
CA VAL A 60 -18.45 17.67 -1.28
C VAL A 60 -17.58 17.61 -0.03
N VAL A 61 -16.63 16.68 -0.03
CA VAL A 61 -15.76 16.37 1.11
C VAL A 61 -14.68 17.44 1.26
N ASP A 62 -14.00 17.74 0.15
CA ASP A 62 -12.95 18.74 0.02
C ASP A 62 -12.94 19.33 -1.40
N GLY A 63 -11.93 20.13 -1.75
CA GLY A 63 -11.77 20.77 -3.06
C GLY A 63 -11.57 19.86 -4.27
N ARG A 64 -11.41 18.55 -4.09
CA ARG A 64 -11.27 17.57 -5.19
C ARG A 64 -12.02 16.27 -4.96
N THR A 65 -12.69 16.12 -3.82
CA THR A 65 -13.36 14.89 -3.41
C THR A 65 -14.85 15.14 -3.21
N CYS A 66 -15.71 14.33 -3.84
CA CYS A 66 -17.15 14.41 -3.66
C CYS A 66 -17.79 13.01 -3.56
N VAL A 67 -19.02 12.96 -3.07
CA VAL A 67 -19.80 11.71 -2.97
C VAL A 67 -20.91 11.74 -4.00
N ILE A 68 -20.94 10.72 -4.86
CA ILE A 68 -21.96 10.52 -5.87
C ILE A 68 -22.95 9.47 -5.38
N GLU A 69 -24.22 9.83 -5.35
CA GLU A 69 -25.33 8.91 -5.14
C GLU A 69 -25.74 8.28 -6.48
N LEU A 70 -25.71 6.95 -6.48
CA LEU A 70 -26.10 6.06 -7.57
C LEU A 70 -27.39 5.33 -7.15
N GLY A 71 -28.09 4.74 -8.10
CA GLY A 71 -29.34 4.01 -7.82
C GLY A 71 -29.20 2.86 -6.82
N ASN A 72 -27.99 2.37 -6.56
CA ASN A 72 -27.69 1.25 -5.68
C ASN A 72 -26.70 1.57 -4.54
N GLY A 73 -26.37 2.85 -4.30
CA GLY A 73 -25.44 3.21 -3.21
C GLY A 73 -24.74 4.55 -3.41
N LYS A 74 -23.69 4.78 -2.63
CA LYS A 74 -22.85 5.98 -2.70
C LYS A 74 -21.41 5.59 -3.02
N VAL A 75 -20.74 6.41 -3.82
CA VAL A 75 -19.33 6.26 -4.14
C VAL A 75 -18.62 7.58 -3.86
N THR A 76 -17.54 7.51 -3.08
CA THR A 76 -16.63 8.64 -2.88
C THR A 76 -15.64 8.67 -4.03
N VAL A 77 -15.62 9.79 -4.75
CA VAL A 77 -14.75 9.99 -5.91
C VAL A 77 -13.75 11.12 -5.67
N VAL A 78 -12.57 10.96 -6.24
CA VAL A 78 -11.49 11.95 -6.23
C VAL A 78 -11.21 12.34 -7.68
N LEU A 79 -11.22 13.65 -7.95
CA LEU A 79 -10.90 14.20 -9.26
C LEU A 79 -9.44 13.94 -9.61
N GLU A 80 -9.21 13.34 -10.77
CA GLU A 80 -7.87 13.08 -11.26
C GLU A 80 -7.15 14.35 -11.75
N TYR A 81 -5.82 14.26 -11.75
CA TYR A 81 -4.88 15.27 -12.24
C TYR A 81 -4.93 16.65 -11.59
N ILE A 82 -5.66 16.81 -10.47
CA ILE A 82 -5.72 18.06 -9.74
C ILE A 82 -5.29 17.91 -8.29
N GLU A 83 -4.64 18.94 -7.78
CA GLU A 83 -4.25 19.08 -6.38
C GLU A 83 -4.78 20.40 -5.84
N ILE A 84 -5.19 20.40 -4.58
CA ILE A 84 -5.80 21.56 -3.91
C ILE A 84 -4.91 21.98 -2.73
N PRO A 85 -5.05 23.21 -2.21
CA PRO A 85 -4.35 23.60 -0.98
C PRO A 85 -4.59 22.59 0.16
N GLU A 86 -3.61 22.38 1.03
CA GLU A 86 -3.81 21.61 2.25
C GLU A 86 -4.77 22.34 3.22
N PRO A 87 -5.41 21.66 4.18
CA PRO A 87 -6.35 22.28 5.13
C PRO A 87 -5.81 23.51 5.87
N GLU A 88 -4.51 23.56 6.12
CA GLU A 88 -3.82 24.66 6.80
C GLU A 88 -3.40 25.79 5.85
N GLN A 89 -3.45 25.57 4.54
CA GLN A 89 -3.06 26.57 3.55
C GLN A 89 -4.23 27.53 3.23
N PRO A 90 -3.92 28.80 2.87
CA PRO A 90 -4.92 29.74 2.37
C PRO A 90 -5.75 29.16 1.21
N LEU A 91 -6.99 29.63 1.09
CA LEU A 91 -7.95 29.28 0.04
C LEU A 91 -8.51 27.84 0.07
N TYR A 92 -8.09 26.96 1.01
CA TYR A 92 -8.66 25.60 1.12
C TYR A 92 -10.19 25.59 1.18
N ALA A 93 -10.78 26.39 2.09
CA ALA A 93 -12.23 26.49 2.24
C ALA A 93 -12.89 27.06 0.98
N THR A 94 -12.30 28.10 0.37
CA THR A 94 -12.78 28.72 -0.87
C THR A 94 -12.81 27.74 -2.03
N VAL A 95 -11.77 26.91 -2.17
CA VAL A 95 -11.70 25.87 -3.20
C VAL A 95 -12.77 24.79 -2.99
N LYS A 96 -12.99 24.37 -1.75
CA LYS A 96 -14.08 23.44 -1.40
C LYS A 96 -15.46 24.01 -1.75
N GLU A 97 -15.70 25.27 -1.39
CA GLU A 97 -16.95 25.97 -1.71
C GLU A 97 -17.14 26.12 -3.22
N HIS A 98 -16.07 26.39 -3.97
CA HIS A 98 -16.10 26.47 -5.43
C HIS A 98 -16.52 25.14 -6.06
N LEU A 99 -15.91 24.03 -5.66
CA LEU A 99 -16.33 22.70 -6.14
C LEU A 99 -17.79 22.42 -5.77
N ALA A 100 -18.23 22.76 -4.55
CA ALA A 100 -19.61 22.62 -4.14
C ALA A 100 -20.57 23.42 -5.04
N ALA A 101 -20.26 24.67 -5.34
CA ALA A 101 -21.05 25.49 -6.26
C ALA A 101 -21.10 24.89 -7.69
N LEU A 102 -20.01 24.26 -8.12
CA LEU A 102 -19.93 23.61 -9.43
C LEU A 102 -20.77 22.33 -9.50
N VAL A 103 -20.75 21.45 -8.49
CA VAL A 103 -21.29 20.09 -8.66
C VAL A 103 -22.39 19.68 -7.68
N LEU A 104 -22.52 20.32 -6.51
CA LEU A 104 -23.44 19.87 -5.47
C LEU A 104 -24.89 19.87 -5.97
N ASN A 105 -25.63 18.78 -5.69
CA ASN A 105 -27.00 18.54 -6.14
C ASN A 105 -27.20 18.51 -7.67
N LYS A 106 -26.13 18.39 -8.46
CA LYS A 106 -26.20 18.26 -9.92
C LYS A 106 -25.98 16.83 -10.37
N GLN A 107 -26.56 16.48 -11.52
CA GLN A 107 -26.34 15.22 -12.19
C GLN A 107 -25.00 15.25 -12.93
N VAL A 108 -24.15 14.25 -12.68
CA VAL A 108 -22.79 14.15 -13.20
C VAL A 108 -22.56 12.77 -13.81
N GLU A 109 -21.58 12.67 -14.70
CA GLU A 109 -21.02 11.42 -15.19
C GLU A 109 -19.61 11.24 -14.61
N PHE A 110 -19.28 10.05 -14.15
CA PHE A 110 -17.95 9.73 -13.64
C PHE A 110 -17.33 8.59 -14.42
N LEU A 111 -16.07 8.78 -14.84
CA LEU A 111 -15.24 7.79 -15.52
C LEU A 111 -14.13 7.33 -14.57
N PRO A 112 -14.24 6.11 -13.99
CA PRO A 112 -13.22 5.61 -13.08
C PRO A 112 -11.91 5.27 -13.82
N ARG A 113 -10.77 5.67 -13.23
CA ARG A 113 -9.42 5.43 -13.75
C ARG A 113 -8.53 4.68 -12.77
N GLY A 114 -8.74 4.87 -11.47
CA GLY A 114 -8.02 4.16 -10.41
C GLY A 114 -8.90 3.90 -9.19
N VAL A 115 -8.51 2.94 -8.34
CA VAL A 115 -9.25 2.58 -7.12
C VAL A 115 -8.30 2.66 -5.92
N MET A 116 -8.74 3.35 -4.87
CA MET A 116 -8.15 3.37 -3.53
C MET A 116 -9.03 2.56 -2.58
N PRO A 117 -8.56 2.17 -1.37
CA PRO A 117 -9.33 1.33 -0.45
C PRO A 117 -10.73 1.86 -0.10
N ASP A 118 -10.90 3.19 -0.02
CA ASP A 118 -12.13 3.87 0.37
C ASP A 118 -12.69 4.82 -0.71
N ARG A 119 -12.00 4.98 -1.85
CA ARG A 119 -12.30 6.01 -2.87
C ARG A 119 -11.99 5.53 -4.27
N THR A 120 -12.60 6.17 -5.27
CA THR A 120 -12.28 5.94 -6.68
C THR A 120 -11.73 7.20 -7.30
N VAL A 121 -10.62 7.10 -8.04
CA VAL A 121 -9.99 8.23 -8.75
C VAL A 121 -10.47 8.23 -10.20
N GLY A 122 -10.75 9.40 -10.76
CA GLY A 122 -11.08 9.51 -12.18
C GLY A 122 -11.66 10.85 -12.60
N GLN A 123 -12.18 10.87 -13.82
CA GLN A 123 -12.73 12.07 -14.46
C GLN A 123 -14.20 12.26 -14.07
N LEU A 124 -14.56 13.45 -13.61
CA LEU A 124 -15.94 13.85 -13.37
C LEU A 124 -16.38 14.84 -14.44
N THR A 125 -17.51 14.59 -15.08
CA THR A 125 -18.07 15.42 -16.14
C THR A 125 -19.45 15.94 -15.77
N LEU A 126 -19.67 17.24 -15.93
CA LEU A 126 -20.97 17.89 -15.77
C LEU A 126 -21.39 18.50 -17.12
N LYS A 127 -22.50 18.02 -17.69
CA LYS A 127 -23.01 18.49 -19.00
C LYS A 127 -21.95 18.46 -20.13
N GLY A 128 -21.09 17.44 -20.13
CA GLY A 128 -20.01 17.30 -21.11
C GLY A 128 -18.72 18.07 -20.79
N VAL A 129 -18.69 18.87 -19.71
CA VAL A 129 -17.51 19.61 -19.27
C VAL A 129 -16.79 18.85 -18.16
N ASP A 130 -15.48 18.66 -18.30
CA ASP A 130 -14.61 18.09 -17.28
C ASP A 130 -14.46 19.05 -16.09
N VAL A 131 -14.89 18.60 -14.91
CA VAL A 131 -14.86 19.40 -13.68
C VAL A 131 -13.42 19.67 -13.25
N GLY A 132 -12.49 18.73 -13.43
CA GLY A 132 -11.09 18.95 -13.09
C GLY A 132 -10.46 20.06 -13.93
N GLN A 133 -10.71 20.06 -15.24
CA GLN A 133 -10.28 21.14 -16.14
C GLN A 133 -10.90 22.49 -15.76
N GLN A 134 -12.18 22.51 -15.39
CA GLN A 134 -12.85 23.73 -14.94
C GLN A 134 -12.23 24.26 -13.64
N MET A 135 -11.92 23.38 -12.68
CA MET A 135 -11.23 23.74 -11.43
C MET A 135 -9.87 24.39 -11.71
N LEU A 136 -9.09 23.85 -12.67
CA LEU A 136 -7.83 24.47 -13.09
C LEU A 136 -8.04 25.83 -13.73
N ARG A 137 -9.00 25.95 -14.66
CA ARG A 137 -9.30 27.20 -15.37
C ARG A 137 -9.75 28.32 -14.43
N ASP A 138 -10.44 27.97 -13.36
CA ASP A 138 -10.91 28.89 -12.32
C ASP A 138 -9.81 29.24 -11.30
N GLY A 139 -8.64 28.60 -11.38
CA GLY A 139 -7.56 28.78 -10.41
C GLY A 139 -7.88 28.15 -9.06
N ALA A 140 -8.76 27.15 -9.01
CA ALA A 140 -9.15 26.45 -7.79
C ALA A 140 -8.30 25.19 -7.52
N ALA A 141 -7.33 24.88 -8.37
CA ALA A 141 -6.42 23.75 -8.20
C ALA A 141 -5.11 23.97 -8.97
N TRP A 142 -4.13 23.13 -8.70
CA TRP A 142 -2.93 22.94 -9.52
C TRP A 142 -3.01 21.64 -10.32
N TYR A 143 -2.37 21.62 -11.48
CA TYR A 143 -2.27 20.43 -12.31
C TYR A 143 -1.20 19.49 -11.74
N ALA A 144 -1.58 18.24 -11.48
CA ALA A 144 -0.72 17.25 -10.83
C ALA A 144 -0.81 15.90 -11.54
N VAL A 145 0.22 15.52 -12.29
CA VAL A 145 0.30 14.20 -12.94
C VAL A 145 1.05 13.23 -12.01
N PRO A 146 0.47 12.09 -11.64
CA PRO A 146 1.20 11.05 -10.90
C PRO A 146 2.40 10.55 -11.72
N GLU A 147 3.56 10.40 -11.08
CA GLU A 147 4.82 9.96 -11.72
C GLU A 147 4.71 8.61 -12.46
N GLN A 148 3.74 7.77 -12.09
CA GLN A 148 3.54 6.43 -12.62
C GLN A 148 2.44 6.34 -13.69
N GLU A 149 1.74 7.43 -13.98
CA GLU A 149 0.67 7.45 -14.99
C GLU A 149 1.06 8.29 -16.21
N SER A 150 0.97 7.67 -17.39
CA SER A 150 1.03 8.40 -18.65
C SER A 150 -0.39 8.84 -19.03
N GLN A 151 -0.71 10.12 -18.82
CA GLN A 151 -1.92 10.73 -19.36
C GLN A 151 -1.79 10.80 -20.90
N ALA A 152 -2.90 10.64 -21.62
CA ALA A 152 -2.91 10.88 -23.07
C ALA A 152 -2.48 12.33 -23.37
N GLU A 153 -1.60 12.52 -24.34
CA GLU A 153 -1.00 13.84 -24.66
C GLU A 153 -2.04 14.93 -24.94
N SER A 154 -3.13 14.57 -25.62
CA SER A 154 -4.24 15.48 -25.92
C SER A 154 -4.95 15.98 -24.67
N ASP A 155 -5.16 15.09 -23.69
CA ASP A 155 -5.83 15.43 -22.42
C ASP A 155 -4.88 16.25 -21.54
N SER A 156 -3.59 15.90 -21.52
CA SER A 156 -2.56 16.66 -20.78
C SER A 156 -2.46 18.11 -21.27
N THR A 157 -2.56 18.34 -22.58
CA THR A 157 -2.49 19.69 -23.17
C THR A 157 -3.61 20.58 -22.63
N LEU A 158 -4.86 20.11 -22.61
CA LEU A 158 -6.00 20.89 -22.13
C LEU A 158 -5.88 21.24 -20.63
N TYR A 159 -5.38 20.33 -19.81
CA TYR A 159 -5.15 20.59 -18.39
C TYR A 159 -4.08 21.67 -18.18
N ARG A 160 -2.94 21.56 -18.88
CA ARG A 160 -1.85 22.55 -18.82
C ARG A 160 -2.30 23.92 -19.30
N ASP A 161 -3.03 23.98 -20.40
CA ASP A 161 -3.53 25.24 -20.96
C ASP A 161 -4.47 25.94 -19.98
N ASN A 162 -5.41 25.20 -19.37
CA ASN A 162 -6.33 25.76 -18.38
C ASN A 162 -5.60 26.32 -17.15
N GLU A 163 -4.61 25.59 -16.62
CA GLU A 163 -3.76 26.06 -15.53
C GLU A 163 -2.97 27.32 -15.93
N GLN A 164 -2.36 27.31 -17.11
CA GLN A 164 -1.59 28.44 -17.62
C GLN A 164 -2.45 29.70 -17.76
N GLN A 165 -3.69 29.57 -18.25
CA GLN A 165 -4.62 30.70 -18.34
C GLN A 165 -5.00 31.24 -16.97
N ALA A 166 -5.29 30.37 -16.00
CA ALA A 166 -5.56 30.79 -14.63
C ALA A 166 -4.38 31.52 -13.99
N LYS A 167 -3.15 31.08 -14.31
CA LYS A 167 -1.91 31.72 -13.85
C LYS A 167 -1.68 33.09 -14.47
N ILE A 168 -1.87 33.24 -15.78
CA ILE A 168 -1.76 34.54 -16.49
C ILE A 168 -2.75 35.55 -15.92
N GLU A 169 -3.98 35.10 -15.67
CA GLU A 169 -5.06 35.93 -15.13
C GLU A 169 -5.01 36.07 -13.59
N LYS A 170 -4.05 35.43 -12.93
CA LYS A 170 -3.85 35.45 -11.47
C LYS A 170 -5.12 35.06 -10.69
N ARG A 171 -5.81 34.01 -11.12
CA ARG A 171 -7.02 33.51 -10.46
C ARG A 171 -6.70 32.63 -9.26
N GLY A 172 -7.54 32.71 -8.23
CA GLY A 172 -7.56 31.77 -7.10
C GLY A 172 -6.17 31.54 -6.50
N VAL A 173 -5.68 30.30 -6.56
CA VAL A 173 -4.37 29.92 -6.02
C VAL A 173 -3.21 30.72 -6.64
N TRP A 174 -3.36 31.24 -7.86
CA TRP A 174 -2.37 32.08 -8.54
C TRP A 174 -2.46 33.57 -8.17
N SER A 175 -3.47 33.98 -7.41
CA SER A 175 -3.59 35.36 -6.90
C SER A 175 -2.65 35.65 -5.73
N LEU A 176 -2.23 34.60 -5.01
CA LEU A 176 -1.36 34.68 -3.85
C LEU A 176 0.07 34.28 -4.26
N PRO A 177 1.06 35.20 -4.21
CA PRO A 177 2.41 34.92 -4.71
C PRO A 177 3.16 33.88 -3.88
N ASP A 178 2.85 33.76 -2.59
CA ASP A 178 3.53 32.84 -1.66
C ASP A 178 2.77 31.53 -1.43
N LEU A 179 1.64 31.32 -2.11
CA LEU A 179 0.88 30.08 -1.98
C LEU A 179 1.53 28.98 -2.81
N LYS A 180 2.20 28.05 -2.12
CA LYS A 180 2.86 26.91 -2.75
C LYS A 180 1.85 25.79 -3.06
N PRO A 181 2.06 25.04 -4.15
CA PRO A 181 1.33 23.80 -4.38
C PRO A 181 1.44 22.83 -3.20
N ALA A 182 0.42 22.00 -3.01
CA ALA A 182 0.34 21.14 -1.83
C ALA A 182 1.51 20.14 -1.71
N TRP A 183 2.07 19.66 -2.83
CA TRP A 183 3.24 18.77 -2.80
C TRP A 183 4.50 19.48 -2.29
N GLU A 184 4.73 20.74 -2.68
CA GLU A 184 5.83 21.55 -2.16
C GLU A 184 5.64 21.88 -0.69
N TYR A 185 4.41 22.22 -0.30
CA TYR A 185 4.07 22.47 1.10
C TYR A 185 4.28 21.23 1.97
N ARG A 186 3.83 20.05 1.52
CA ARG A 186 4.05 18.77 2.22
C ARG A 186 5.54 18.48 2.39
N ALA A 187 6.34 18.64 1.33
CA ALA A 187 7.79 18.45 1.39
C ALA A 187 8.48 19.39 2.37
N GLU A 188 8.06 20.66 2.45
CA GLU A 188 8.59 21.62 3.42
C GLU A 188 8.23 21.24 4.87
N GLN A 189 6.98 20.81 5.11
CA GLN A 189 6.54 20.35 6.43
C GLN A 189 7.30 19.09 6.87
N GLU A 190 7.57 18.16 5.97
CA GLU A 190 8.40 16.98 6.25
C GLU A 190 9.83 17.38 6.61
N ALA A 191 10.44 18.29 5.85
CA ALA A 191 11.78 18.78 6.14
C ALA A 191 11.88 19.52 7.49
N ILE A 192 10.86 20.28 7.88
CA ILE A 192 10.78 20.94 9.19
C ILE A 192 10.70 19.87 10.30
N LYS A 193 9.80 18.90 10.17
CA LYS A 193 9.66 17.80 11.13
C LYS A 193 10.97 17.02 11.29
N GLU A 194 11.68 16.74 10.21
CA GLU A 194 12.99 16.09 10.28
C GLU A 194 14.04 16.92 11.01
N ARG A 195 14.07 18.24 10.79
CA ARG A 195 14.98 19.15 11.50
C ARG A 195 14.66 19.20 12.99
N GLU A 196 13.39 19.35 13.35
CA GLU A 196 12.93 19.34 14.73
C GLU A 196 13.28 18.03 15.43
N GLN A 197 13.11 16.89 14.75
CA GLN A 197 13.50 15.58 15.26
C GLN A 197 15.02 15.47 15.46
N LYS A 198 15.82 15.95 14.51
CA LYS A 198 17.30 15.98 14.62
C LYS A 198 17.76 16.89 15.76
N GLU A 199 17.17 18.07 15.91
CA GLU A 199 17.48 19.00 17.00
C GLU A 199 17.05 18.45 18.36
N ALA A 200 15.88 17.82 18.44
CA ALA A 200 15.42 17.14 19.66
C ALA A 200 16.37 16.00 20.04
N PHE A 201 16.82 15.21 19.06
CA PHE A 201 17.81 14.15 19.25
C PHE A 201 19.15 14.70 19.76
N GLU A 202 19.69 15.75 19.13
CA GLU A 202 20.95 16.37 19.56
C GLU A 202 20.82 17.04 20.95
N ARG A 203 19.69 17.67 21.26
CA ARG A 203 19.41 18.18 22.62
C ARG A 203 19.37 17.05 23.66
N MET A 204 18.76 15.92 23.34
CA MET A 204 18.76 14.74 24.21
C MET A 204 20.15 14.15 24.39
N LYS A 205 20.97 14.13 23.33
CA LYS A 205 22.37 13.70 23.37
C LYS A 205 23.24 14.61 24.24
N ILE A 206 23.05 15.92 24.17
CA ILE A 206 23.74 16.89 25.03
C ILE A 206 23.27 16.77 26.48
N ALA A 207 21.96 16.65 26.73
CA ALA A 207 21.40 16.52 28.08
C ALA A 207 21.77 15.20 28.77
N SER A 208 22.02 14.13 28.00
CA SER A 208 22.49 12.84 28.52
C SER A 208 24.01 12.80 28.77
N TYR A 209 24.77 13.77 28.25
CA TYR A 209 26.18 13.97 28.57
C TYR A 209 26.34 14.74 29.88
N SER A 210 26.19 14.03 31.01
CA SER A 210 26.56 14.54 32.33
C SER A 210 27.93 13.98 32.74
N PRO A 211 28.98 14.81 32.99
CA PRO A 211 30.34 14.32 33.22
C PRO A 211 30.53 13.49 34.49
N ASN A 212 29.52 13.42 35.37
CA ASN A 212 29.66 12.88 36.73
C ASN A 212 28.55 11.91 37.15
N ARG A 213 28.02 11.09 36.24
CA ARG A 213 27.19 9.94 36.67
C ARG A 213 28.09 8.74 36.94
N ARG A 214 28.47 8.54 38.20
CA ARG A 214 29.13 7.32 38.68
C ARG A 214 28.26 6.11 38.36
N VAL A 215 28.69 5.33 37.38
CA VAL A 215 28.23 3.96 37.15
C VAL A 215 28.85 3.11 38.25
N THR A 216 28.07 2.75 39.27
CA THR A 216 28.48 1.75 40.26
C THR A 216 28.47 0.35 39.63
N ALA A 217 29.67 -0.05 39.20
CA ALA A 217 30.29 -1.38 39.10
C ALA A 217 29.45 -2.66 38.85
N ARG A 218 29.84 -3.36 37.77
CA ARG A 218 29.54 -4.74 37.30
C ARG A 218 29.98 -5.87 38.28
N PRO A 219 29.69 -7.16 37.98
CA PRO A 219 30.75 -8.16 38.05
C PRO A 219 31.14 -8.68 36.65
N THR A 220 32.35 -8.29 36.27
CA THR A 220 33.23 -8.80 35.21
C THR A 220 33.86 -10.14 35.70
N SER A 221 34.40 -11.08 34.92
CA SER A 221 34.81 -11.11 33.52
C SER A 221 34.93 -12.57 33.03
N THR A 222 34.72 -12.80 31.74
CA THR A 222 35.77 -13.46 30.94
C THR A 222 35.68 -12.93 29.52
N ARG A 223 36.84 -12.58 28.97
CA ARG A 223 37.04 -12.09 27.61
C ARG A 223 36.57 -13.15 26.62
N GLN A 224 35.63 -12.81 25.75
CA GLN A 224 35.41 -13.55 24.51
C GLN A 224 35.35 -12.60 23.32
N VAL A 225 36.16 -12.99 22.35
CA VAL A 225 36.44 -12.39 21.04
C VAL A 225 35.15 -11.96 20.36
N ALA A 226 35.16 -10.75 19.80
CA ALA A 226 34.08 -10.23 18.97
C ALA A 226 33.77 -11.24 17.85
N SER A 227 32.56 -11.79 17.88
CA SER A 227 32.00 -12.53 16.76
C SER A 227 31.42 -11.52 15.76
N PRO A 228 31.68 -11.66 14.45
CA PRO A 228 31.19 -10.74 13.42
C PRO A 228 29.65 -10.60 13.35
N GLN A 229 28.91 -11.49 14.03
CA GLN A 229 27.44 -11.53 14.03
C GLN A 229 26.77 -10.62 15.08
N ALA A 230 27.53 -10.07 16.03
CA ALA A 230 26.98 -9.26 17.11
C ALA A 230 26.63 -7.81 16.69
N GLU A 231 27.25 -7.29 15.63
CA GLU A 231 27.08 -5.90 15.18
C GLU A 231 25.82 -5.66 14.36
N MET A 232 25.30 -6.66 13.64
CA MET A 232 24.14 -6.47 12.74
C MET A 232 22.83 -6.08 13.44
N TRP A 233 22.77 -6.07 14.77
CA TRP A 233 21.52 -5.94 15.54
C TRP A 233 21.44 -4.70 16.44
N ALA A 234 22.49 -3.90 16.53
CA ALA A 234 22.46 -2.69 17.34
C ALA A 234 21.59 -1.60 16.69
N ASP A 235 21.60 -1.53 15.35
CA ASP A 235 21.06 -0.39 14.61
C ASP A 235 19.66 -0.67 14.00
N VAL A 236 19.24 -1.93 13.97
CA VAL A 236 17.99 -2.39 13.33
C VAL A 236 16.72 -1.71 13.89
N GLY A 237 16.74 -1.36 15.18
CA GLY A 237 15.62 -0.68 15.84
C GLY A 237 15.47 0.79 15.48
N GLU A 238 16.51 1.43 14.95
CA GLU A 238 16.56 2.87 14.68
C GLU A 238 16.63 3.18 13.17
N VAL A 239 17.27 2.31 12.38
CA VAL A 239 17.50 2.50 10.94
C VAL A 239 16.34 2.03 10.07
N SER A 240 15.61 0.97 10.47
CA SER A 240 14.58 0.37 9.61
C SER A 240 13.40 1.28 9.30
N SER A 241 13.11 2.29 10.12
CA SER A 241 12.07 3.29 9.82
C SER A 241 12.54 4.40 8.88
N GLN A 242 13.85 4.67 8.82
CA GLN A 242 14.40 5.83 8.11
C GLN A 242 14.64 5.57 6.61
N TYR A 243 14.74 4.31 6.20
CA TYR A 243 15.06 3.91 4.82
C TYR A 243 14.05 2.91 4.23
N ASP A 244 12.82 2.87 4.75
CA ASP A 244 11.78 1.90 4.34
C ASP A 244 11.16 2.31 2.99
N GLN A 245 11.73 1.83 1.87
CA GLN A 245 11.21 2.11 0.52
C GLN A 245 10.41 0.92 -0.03
N PRO A 246 9.26 1.17 -0.71
CA PRO A 246 8.53 0.11 -1.39
C PRO A 246 9.35 -0.47 -2.55
N LEU A 247 9.49 -1.79 -2.61
CA LEU A 247 10.32 -2.45 -3.64
C LEU A 247 9.55 -2.90 -4.89
N GLY A 248 8.22 -2.72 -4.93
CA GLY A 248 7.36 -3.21 -6.04
C GLY A 248 7.26 -4.74 -6.17
N LEU A 249 8.03 -5.51 -5.38
CA LEU A 249 8.05 -6.96 -5.34
C LEU A 249 6.94 -7.52 -4.43
N GLY A 250 5.68 -7.36 -4.84
CA GLY A 250 4.54 -7.95 -4.13
C GLY A 250 4.37 -7.42 -2.70
N GLY A 251 4.56 -6.10 -2.51
CA GLY A 251 4.35 -5.39 -1.24
C GLY A 251 5.52 -5.42 -0.25
N LEU A 252 6.66 -6.03 -0.61
CA LEU A 252 7.87 -5.97 0.19
C LEU A 252 8.47 -4.56 0.24
N ARG A 253 9.17 -4.28 1.33
CA ARG A 253 9.92 -3.06 1.55
C ARG A 253 11.39 -3.36 1.75
N GLY A 254 12.26 -2.39 1.51
CA GLY A 254 13.66 -2.55 1.82
C GLY A 254 14.41 -1.24 1.84
N GLY A 255 15.66 -1.34 2.28
CA GLY A 255 16.58 -0.22 2.39
C GLY A 255 18.00 -0.73 2.50
N PHE A 256 18.95 0.14 2.22
CA PHE A 256 20.38 -0.16 2.27
C PHE A 256 21.13 1.02 2.85
N ASP A 257 21.91 0.77 3.89
CA ASP A 257 22.85 1.76 4.45
C ASP A 257 24.24 1.55 3.83
N PRO A 258 24.71 2.48 2.98
CA PRO A 258 26.01 2.38 2.34
C PRO A 258 27.19 2.53 3.32
N ALA A 259 27.00 3.18 4.48
CA ALA A 259 28.07 3.39 5.45
C ALA A 259 28.43 2.09 6.17
N SER A 260 27.41 1.36 6.64
CA SER A 260 27.59 0.06 7.30
C SER A 260 27.60 -1.13 6.33
N LYS A 261 27.25 -0.91 5.05
CA LYS A 261 27.01 -1.95 4.04
C LYS A 261 25.97 -2.97 4.51
N VAL A 262 24.94 -2.51 5.18
CA VAL A 262 23.84 -3.36 5.67
C VAL A 262 22.58 -3.04 4.90
N GLY A 263 22.01 -4.08 4.29
CA GLY A 263 20.72 -4.02 3.64
C GLY A 263 19.66 -4.78 4.39
N HIS A 264 18.40 -4.44 4.11
CA HIS A 264 17.27 -5.20 4.57
C HIS A 264 16.18 -5.30 3.51
N ILE A 265 15.43 -6.40 3.60
CA ILE A 265 14.16 -6.62 2.91
C ILE A 265 13.16 -7.05 3.97
N SER A 266 11.95 -6.52 3.94
CA SER A 266 10.93 -6.81 4.94
C SER A 266 9.53 -6.93 4.34
N THR A 267 8.67 -7.65 5.05
CA THR A 267 7.23 -7.68 4.77
C THR A 267 6.60 -6.33 5.16
N PRO A 268 5.42 -5.97 4.65
CA PRO A 268 4.64 -4.90 5.27
C PRO A 268 4.22 -5.28 6.69
N SER A 269 3.65 -4.31 7.41
CA SER A 269 3.07 -4.51 8.74
C SER A 269 1.94 -5.54 8.71
N ILE A 270 2.08 -6.61 9.49
CA ILE A 270 1.09 -7.67 9.64
C ILE A 270 0.53 -7.59 11.07
N TYR A 271 -0.78 -7.36 11.22
CA TYR A 271 -1.40 -7.31 12.55
C TYR A 271 -1.82 -8.69 13.02
N LEU A 272 -1.51 -9.00 14.28
CA LEU A 272 -1.91 -10.25 14.93
C LEU A 272 -3.16 -10.08 15.76
N ASP A 273 -4.04 -11.07 15.68
CA ASP A 273 -5.19 -11.21 16.56
C ASP A 273 -4.84 -12.17 17.72
N LEU A 274 -4.78 -11.63 18.94
CA LEU A 274 -4.47 -12.35 20.17
C LEU A 274 -5.70 -12.31 21.10
N PRO A 275 -6.68 -13.20 20.93
CA PRO A 275 -8.00 -13.10 21.57
C PRO A 275 -8.00 -13.19 23.10
N LYS A 276 -6.91 -13.69 23.71
CA LYS A 276 -6.75 -13.83 25.18
C LYS A 276 -5.71 -12.88 25.77
N ALA A 277 -5.19 -11.96 24.97
CA ALA A 277 -4.30 -10.95 25.50
C ALA A 277 -5.11 -9.77 26.04
N GLU A 278 -4.92 -9.44 27.33
CA GLU A 278 -5.29 -8.13 27.88
C GLU A 278 -4.49 -6.97 27.22
N LEU A 279 -3.67 -7.27 26.21
CA LEU A 279 -3.13 -6.32 25.26
C LEU A 279 -4.32 -5.75 24.47
N LEU A 280 -4.90 -4.65 24.94
CA LEU A 280 -5.96 -3.87 24.31
C LEU A 280 -5.63 -3.32 22.91
N ARG A 281 -4.63 -3.87 22.20
CA ARG A 281 -4.10 -3.34 20.94
C ARG A 281 -3.63 -4.44 20.01
N LYS A 282 -3.86 -4.20 18.72
CA LYS A 282 -3.26 -4.94 17.60
C LYS A 282 -1.74 -4.94 17.78
N MET A 283 -1.13 -6.12 17.89
CA MET A 283 0.33 -6.24 17.87
C MET A 283 0.77 -6.23 16.41
N GLU A 284 1.63 -5.29 16.07
CA GLU A 284 2.23 -5.27 14.74
C GLU A 284 3.35 -6.31 14.70
N SER A 285 3.40 -7.06 13.61
CA SER A 285 4.45 -8.02 13.32
C SER A 285 5.05 -7.76 11.94
N ARG A 286 6.33 -8.05 11.79
CA ARG A 286 7.05 -7.94 10.52
C ARG A 286 8.14 -9.00 10.44
N VAL A 287 8.37 -9.54 9.25
CA VAL A 287 9.51 -10.43 8.98
C VAL A 287 10.54 -9.66 8.18
N PHE A 288 11.78 -9.70 8.66
CA PHE A 288 12.93 -9.04 8.05
C PHE A 288 13.94 -10.08 7.60
N TYR A 289 14.60 -9.77 6.49
CA TYR A 289 15.86 -10.36 6.07
C TYR A 289 16.90 -9.24 6.09
N PHE A 290 17.87 -9.34 6.99
CA PHE A 290 19.03 -8.44 7.04
C PHE A 290 20.21 -9.14 6.38
N TYR A 291 21.00 -8.38 5.62
CA TYR A 291 22.23 -8.86 5.01
C TYR A 291 23.32 -7.80 5.10
N LYS A 292 24.56 -8.26 5.23
CA LYS A 292 25.77 -7.44 5.17
C LYS A 292 26.51 -7.72 3.86
N GLY A 293 26.98 -6.69 3.20
CA GLY A 293 27.58 -6.77 1.87
C GLY A 293 26.73 -6.06 0.82
N ASP A 294 26.93 -6.37 -0.45
CA ASP A 294 26.13 -5.84 -1.57
C ASP A 294 25.21 -6.90 -2.16
N LYS A 295 24.30 -6.50 -3.06
CA LYS A 295 23.33 -7.43 -3.67
C LYS A 295 23.98 -8.58 -4.46
N THR A 296 25.25 -8.46 -4.83
CA THR A 296 25.99 -9.46 -5.59
C THR A 296 26.92 -10.31 -4.72
N ASN A 297 27.23 -9.88 -3.50
CA ASN A 297 28.13 -10.54 -2.57
C ASN A 297 27.67 -10.32 -1.12
N ILE A 298 26.84 -11.25 -0.63
CA ILE A 298 26.32 -11.26 0.75
C ILE A 298 27.34 -11.96 1.65
N GLU A 299 27.91 -11.21 2.60
CA GLU A 299 28.90 -11.69 3.57
C GLU A 299 28.27 -12.40 4.76
N ASP A 300 27.18 -11.84 5.28
CA ASP A 300 26.41 -12.42 6.39
C ASP A 300 24.93 -12.06 6.21
N SER A 301 24.03 -12.91 6.69
CA SER A 301 22.61 -12.64 6.61
C SER A 301 21.80 -13.37 7.66
N VAL A 302 20.59 -12.85 7.90
CA VAL A 302 19.76 -13.35 8.97
C VAL A 302 18.31 -12.93 8.81
N TYR A 303 17.43 -13.89 9.10
CA TYR A 303 16.00 -13.62 9.18
C TYR A 303 15.58 -13.31 10.63
N VAL A 304 14.74 -12.30 10.79
CA VAL A 304 14.16 -11.93 12.08
C VAL A 304 12.67 -11.70 11.97
N ILE A 305 11.94 -12.19 12.98
CA ILE A 305 10.56 -11.80 13.22
C ILE A 305 10.55 -10.75 14.32
N GLY A 306 9.98 -9.58 14.02
CA GLY A 306 9.78 -8.50 14.97
C GLY A 306 8.31 -8.38 15.39
N PHE A 307 8.08 -8.09 16.66
CA PHE A 307 6.77 -7.69 17.17
C PHE A 307 6.88 -6.36 17.88
N LEU A 308 6.06 -5.40 17.47
CA LEU A 308 5.94 -4.09 18.09
C LEU A 308 4.60 -3.99 18.81
N SER A 309 4.68 -3.69 20.10
CA SER A 309 3.52 -3.41 20.95
C SER A 309 3.65 -2.02 21.54
N ILE A 310 2.58 -1.23 21.50
CA ILE A 310 2.54 0.10 22.11
C ILE A 310 1.41 0.11 23.13
N ALA A 311 1.60 0.60 24.35
CA ALA A 311 0.57 0.67 25.39
C ALA A 311 0.64 1.99 26.16
N LYS A 312 -0.49 2.46 26.72
CA LYS A 312 -0.51 3.66 27.59
C LYS A 312 0.19 3.43 28.93
N GLU A 313 0.10 2.20 29.44
CA GLU A 313 0.76 1.75 30.65
C GLU A 313 1.74 0.64 30.32
N TYR A 314 2.81 0.52 31.11
CA TYR A 314 3.79 -0.54 30.94
C TYR A 314 3.24 -1.89 31.44
N LYS A 315 2.43 -2.54 30.58
CA LYS A 315 1.80 -3.85 30.82
C LYS A 315 2.07 -4.80 29.65
N PHE A 316 3.33 -5.20 29.50
CA PHE A 316 3.75 -6.15 28.48
C PHE A 316 3.90 -7.58 29.02
N ALA A 317 3.85 -8.56 28.12
CA ALA A 317 3.92 -9.98 28.45
C ALA A 317 5.20 -10.32 29.23
N LYS A 318 5.13 -10.84 30.46
CA LYS A 318 6.36 -11.21 31.20
C LYS A 318 7.17 -12.28 30.47
N SER A 319 6.50 -13.30 29.95
CA SER A 319 7.09 -14.34 29.09
C SER A 319 7.01 -13.93 27.62
N ASN A 320 8.14 -14.01 26.93
CA ASN A 320 8.30 -13.65 25.52
C ASN A 320 8.91 -14.80 24.72
N SER A 321 8.68 -16.05 25.10
CA SER A 321 9.11 -17.18 24.25
C SER A 321 8.18 -17.31 23.06
N LEU A 322 8.73 -17.31 21.84
CA LEU A 322 7.98 -17.54 20.62
C LEU A 322 8.05 -19.02 20.22
N THR A 323 6.89 -19.58 19.90
CA THR A 323 6.74 -20.83 19.17
C THR A 323 5.84 -20.57 17.98
N LEU A 324 6.32 -20.91 16.79
CA LEU A 324 5.54 -20.86 15.56
C LEU A 324 4.82 -22.21 15.42
N VAL A 325 3.61 -22.21 14.85
CA VAL A 325 2.85 -23.44 14.62
C VAL A 325 2.42 -23.46 13.15
N ALA A 326 2.87 -24.47 12.42
CA ALA A 326 2.53 -24.71 11.02
C ALA A 326 1.81 -26.05 10.91
N ASP A 327 0.55 -26.05 10.47
CA ASP A 327 -0.27 -27.27 10.34
C ASP A 327 -0.26 -28.14 11.61
N GLY A 328 -0.33 -27.48 12.77
CA GLY A 328 -0.26 -28.12 14.09
C GLY A 328 1.14 -28.51 14.56
N GLN A 329 2.16 -28.47 13.70
CA GLN A 329 3.54 -28.73 14.08
C GLN A 329 4.15 -27.52 14.80
N LYS A 330 4.60 -27.71 16.04
CA LYS A 330 5.32 -26.69 16.82
C LYS A 330 6.76 -26.54 16.34
N LEU A 331 7.14 -25.32 16.04
CA LEU A 331 8.47 -24.87 15.64
C LEU A 331 8.98 -23.87 16.69
N PRO A 332 9.66 -24.35 17.74
CA PRO A 332 10.16 -23.46 18.79
C PRO A 332 11.20 -22.50 18.23
N VAL A 333 11.07 -21.21 18.54
CA VAL A 333 12.02 -20.17 18.14
C VAL A 333 12.88 -19.75 19.32
N GLY A 334 12.28 -19.62 20.51
CA GLY A 334 13.00 -19.28 21.74
C GLY A 334 12.61 -17.91 22.28
N ARG A 335 13.48 -17.29 23.08
CA ARG A 335 13.23 -16.00 23.74
C ARG A 335 13.62 -14.83 22.84
N ALA A 336 12.86 -13.75 22.93
CA ALA A 336 13.18 -12.53 22.19
C ALA A 336 14.39 -11.82 22.77
N ARG A 337 15.13 -11.14 21.89
CA ARG A 337 15.86 -9.93 22.28
C ARG A 337 14.83 -8.82 22.44
N ARG A 338 14.82 -8.21 23.62
CA ARG A 338 13.74 -7.32 24.07
C ARG A 338 14.27 -5.90 24.21
N PHE A 339 13.55 -4.96 23.62
CA PHE A 339 13.87 -3.54 23.68
C PHE A 339 12.65 -2.77 24.16
N PHE A 340 12.92 -1.68 24.87
CA PHE A 340 11.92 -0.81 25.43
C PHE A 340 12.20 0.62 25.02
N ARG A 341 11.15 1.32 24.62
CA ARG A 341 11.20 2.76 24.35
C ARG A 341 10.00 3.39 25.04
N GLN A 342 10.22 4.44 25.81
CA GLN A 342 9.14 5.25 26.36
C GLN A 342 9.06 6.53 25.55
N TRP A 343 7.85 6.86 25.10
CA TRP A 343 7.49 8.18 24.59
C TRP A 343 6.56 8.85 25.60
N ASP A 344 6.40 10.17 25.51
CA ASP A 344 5.75 11.04 26.51
C ASP A 344 4.62 10.38 27.32
N SER A 345 3.64 9.76 26.65
CA SER A 345 2.47 9.12 27.29
C SER A 345 2.23 7.66 26.88
N VAL A 346 3.20 7.01 26.22
CA VAL A 346 3.07 5.61 25.78
C VAL A 346 4.39 4.85 25.90
N TYR A 347 4.29 3.57 26.22
CA TYR A 347 5.40 2.64 26.23
C TYR A 347 5.37 1.81 24.95
N GLY A 348 6.54 1.60 24.35
CA GLY A 348 6.78 0.66 23.27
C GLY A 348 7.63 -0.51 23.74
N GLU A 349 7.23 -1.70 23.31
CA GLU A 349 8.03 -2.91 23.41
C GLU A 349 8.29 -3.45 22.00
N LEU A 350 9.56 -3.69 21.70
CA LEU A 350 9.99 -4.41 20.51
C LEU A 350 10.61 -5.75 20.91
N LEU A 351 10.05 -6.83 20.38
CA LEU A 351 10.55 -8.19 20.55
C LEU A 351 11.13 -8.69 19.23
N LEU A 352 12.40 -9.04 19.19
CA LEU A 352 13.08 -9.57 18.00
C LEU A 352 13.49 -11.03 18.20
N TYR A 353 13.16 -11.85 17.21
CA TYR A 353 13.45 -13.29 17.20
C TYR A 353 14.23 -13.67 15.97
N LYS A 354 15.45 -14.18 16.15
CA LYS A 354 16.19 -14.82 15.05
C LYS A 354 15.47 -16.09 14.62
N VAL A 355 15.18 -16.19 13.33
CA VAL A 355 14.57 -17.39 12.74
C VAL A 355 15.44 -17.91 11.61
N THR A 356 15.28 -19.20 11.31
CA THR A 356 15.98 -19.85 10.21
C THR A 356 15.14 -19.80 8.94
N ARG A 357 15.80 -19.78 7.78
CA ARG A 357 15.13 -19.93 6.48
C ARG A 357 14.26 -21.20 6.43
N ALA A 358 14.72 -22.29 7.05
CA ALA A 358 13.97 -23.54 7.13
C ALA A 358 12.65 -23.42 7.91
N GLN A 359 12.64 -22.68 9.03
CA GLN A 359 11.41 -22.39 9.79
C GLN A 359 10.43 -21.55 8.96
N LEU A 360 10.92 -20.52 8.27
CA LEU A 360 10.09 -19.69 7.40
C LEU A 360 9.54 -20.47 6.20
N MET A 361 10.35 -21.33 5.57
CA MET A 361 9.91 -22.21 4.48
C MET A 361 8.83 -23.20 4.92
N LYS A 362 8.87 -23.68 6.18
CA LYS A 362 7.81 -24.52 6.74
C LYS A 362 6.51 -23.74 6.94
N LEU A 363 6.60 -22.52 7.46
CA LEU A 363 5.44 -21.63 7.56
C LEU A 363 4.84 -21.36 6.17
N ALA A 364 5.66 -20.96 5.21
CA ALA A 364 5.23 -20.56 3.88
C ALA A 364 4.48 -21.65 3.08
N LYS A 365 4.68 -22.92 3.44
CA LYS A 365 4.01 -24.10 2.86
C LYS A 365 2.81 -24.58 3.66
N ALA A 366 2.60 -24.04 4.86
CA ALA A 366 1.52 -24.48 5.75
C ALA A 366 0.17 -23.99 5.24
N ARG A 367 -0.88 -24.77 5.48
CA ARG A 367 -2.27 -24.35 5.23
C ARG A 367 -2.82 -23.52 6.38
N THR A 368 -2.33 -23.78 7.58
CA THR A 368 -2.74 -23.08 8.80
C THR A 368 -1.51 -22.65 9.58
N ILE A 369 -1.49 -21.38 9.98
CA ILE A 369 -0.44 -20.84 10.84
C ILE A 369 -1.06 -20.23 12.09
N SER A 370 -0.45 -20.52 13.22
CA SER A 370 -0.65 -19.76 14.45
C SER A 370 0.68 -19.51 15.15
N ILE A 371 0.66 -18.60 16.11
CA ILE A 371 1.80 -18.33 16.98
C ILE A 371 1.41 -18.53 18.43
N GLN A 372 2.42 -18.87 19.22
CA GLN A 372 2.36 -18.82 20.66
C GLN A 372 3.46 -17.88 21.16
N LEU A 373 3.07 -16.76 21.77
CA LEU A 373 3.96 -15.79 22.41
C LEU A 373 3.75 -15.82 23.92
N GLY A 374 4.65 -16.51 24.63
CA GLY A 374 4.49 -16.79 26.05
C GLY A 374 3.22 -17.61 26.30
N SER A 375 2.28 -17.03 27.06
CA SER A 375 0.96 -17.61 27.33
C SER A 375 -0.10 -17.25 26.29
N TYR A 376 0.20 -16.34 25.37
CA TYR A 376 -0.74 -15.86 24.36
C TYR A 376 -0.65 -16.71 23.10
N THR A 377 -1.79 -16.95 22.47
CA THR A 377 -1.89 -17.65 21.18
C THR A 377 -2.76 -16.85 20.24
N GLY A 378 -2.43 -16.86 18.95
CA GLY A 378 -3.17 -16.11 17.93
C GLY A 378 -2.99 -16.66 16.53
N GLY A 379 -3.95 -16.32 15.66
CA GLY A 379 -3.92 -16.64 14.24
C GLY A 379 -3.09 -15.62 13.46
N ILE A 380 -2.58 -16.06 12.32
CA ILE A 380 -1.97 -15.19 11.30
C ILE A 380 -2.91 -15.19 10.09
N SER A 381 -3.10 -14.02 9.44
CA SER A 381 -3.93 -13.92 8.24
C SER A 381 -3.31 -14.64 7.04
N ASP A 382 -4.14 -15.14 6.13
CA ASP A 382 -3.67 -15.81 4.90
C ASP A 382 -2.80 -14.88 4.02
N GLU A 383 -3.03 -13.57 4.04
CA GLU A 383 -2.21 -12.58 3.34
C GLU A 383 -0.73 -12.58 3.79
N SER A 384 -0.49 -12.93 5.05
CA SER A 384 0.85 -12.97 5.64
C SER A 384 1.74 -14.05 5.01
N LEU A 385 1.14 -15.16 4.54
CA LEU A 385 1.83 -16.24 3.84
C LEU A 385 2.42 -15.77 2.53
N THR A 386 1.68 -14.94 1.79
CA THR A 386 2.12 -14.37 0.52
C THR A 386 3.36 -13.50 0.72
N PHE A 387 3.37 -12.65 1.76
CA PHE A 387 4.53 -11.81 2.04
C PHE A 387 5.76 -12.60 2.50
N ILE A 388 5.58 -13.66 3.30
CA ILE A 388 6.70 -14.54 3.68
C ILE A 388 7.27 -15.26 2.44
N ASN A 389 6.42 -15.74 1.53
CA ASN A 389 6.84 -16.35 0.27
C ASN A 389 7.61 -15.37 -0.63
N ASN A 390 7.10 -14.13 -0.75
CA ASN A 390 7.78 -13.09 -1.52
C ASN A 390 9.15 -12.77 -0.91
N LEU A 391 9.22 -12.63 0.43
CA LEU A 391 10.48 -12.36 1.13
C LEU A 391 11.51 -13.47 0.90
N LEU A 392 11.10 -14.74 1.01
CA LEU A 392 11.96 -15.91 0.77
C LEU A 392 12.44 -16.05 -0.69
N SER A 393 11.74 -15.41 -1.62
CA SER A 393 12.10 -15.36 -3.05
C SER A 393 13.01 -14.19 -3.37
N ALA A 394 12.91 -13.09 -2.62
CA ALA A 394 13.71 -11.88 -2.77
C ALA A 394 15.03 -11.89 -1.97
N SER A 395 15.19 -12.86 -1.06
CA SER A 395 16.38 -13.11 -0.26
C SER A 395 17.05 -14.42 -0.68
#